data_AF-A0A2P5N365-F1
#
_entry.id   AF-A0A2P5N365-F1
#
_cell.length_a   1.000
_cell.length_b   1.000
_cell.length_c   1.000
_cell.angle_alpha   90.00
_cell.angle_beta   90.00
_cell.angle_gamma   90.00
#
_symmetry.space_group_name_H-M   'P 1'
#
loop_
_entity.id
_entity.type
_entity.pdbx_description
1 polymer ?
#
loop_
_entity_poly.entity_id
_entity_poly.type
_entity_poly.pdbx_seq_one_letter_code
_entity_poly.pdbx_strand_id
1 'polypeptide(L)'
;MSELTITHYFDFLGWVGIYAPMALGAIGSIVGCAVAGQAAIGAMLDTESGHGRYIGVSAMPSSQVIYGVVVMFTLNRPIQPDNGSGIFAVGLLCGLALMFSAIYQGQCCASAIHASKAKPEIFGLSVAPAAIVEGFAVFAFIFALVIAGSIPST
;
A
#
# COMPACT_ATOMS: atom_id res chain seq x y z
N MET A 1 -13.08 -32.52 14.51
CA MET A 1 -12.80 -32.10 13.12
C MET A 1 -11.82 -33.12 12.56
N SER A 2 -12.01 -33.66 11.35
CA SER A 2 -11.03 -34.62 10.79
C SER A 2 -9.71 -33.89 10.47
N GLU A 3 -8.58 -34.60 10.51
CA GLU A 3 -7.26 -34.03 10.19
C GLU A 3 -7.26 -33.32 8.82
N LEU A 4 -7.94 -33.89 7.82
CA LEU A 4 -8.06 -33.31 6.49
C LEU A 4 -8.71 -31.92 6.50
N THR A 5 -9.76 -31.71 7.32
CA THR A 5 -10.43 -30.41 7.44
C THR A 5 -9.55 -29.37 8.13
N ILE A 6 -8.69 -29.80 9.07
CA ILE A 6 -7.75 -28.91 9.76
C ILE A 6 -6.70 -28.38 8.77
N THR A 7 -6.12 -29.26 7.96
CA THR A 7 -5.13 -28.88 6.95
C THR A 7 -5.69 -27.88 5.94
N HIS A 8 -6.86 -28.16 5.36
CA HIS A 8 -7.48 -27.26 4.37
C HIS A 8 -7.84 -25.87 4.94
N TYR A 9 -8.17 -25.79 6.23
CA TYR A 9 -8.44 -24.52 6.88
C TYR A 9 -7.18 -23.64 6.95
N PHE A 10 -6.03 -24.22 7.32
CA PHE A 10 -4.76 -23.48 7.38
C PHE A 10 -4.25 -23.10 6.00
N ASP A 11 -4.41 -23.98 5.00
CA ASP A 11 -4.10 -23.66 3.60
C ASP A 11 -4.86 -22.42 3.14
N PHE A 12 -6.18 -22.38 3.39
CA PHE A 12 -7.01 -21.22 3.04
C PHE A 12 -6.51 -19.93 3.71
N LEU A 13 -6.30 -19.96 5.03
CA LEU A 13 -5.81 -18.81 5.78
C LEU A 13 -4.46 -18.32 5.25
N GLY A 14 -3.51 -19.24 5.09
CA GLY A 14 -2.18 -18.87 4.67
C GLY A 14 -2.14 -18.34 3.23
N TRP A 15 -2.92 -18.89 2.29
CA TRP A 15 -3.02 -18.34 0.93
C TRP A 15 -3.61 -16.93 0.90
N VAL A 16 -4.65 -16.67 1.71
CA VAL A 16 -5.19 -15.31 1.88
C VAL A 16 -4.12 -14.39 2.46
N GLY A 17 -3.38 -14.85 3.48
CA GLY A 17 -2.29 -14.09 4.08
C GLY A 17 -1.16 -13.73 3.10
N ILE A 18 -0.72 -14.69 2.29
CA ILE A 18 0.35 -14.47 1.29
C ILE A 18 -0.08 -13.39 0.30
N TYR A 19 -1.30 -13.48 -0.25
CA TYR A 19 -1.74 -12.62 -1.34
C TYR A 19 -2.27 -11.25 -0.88
N ALA A 20 -2.81 -11.16 0.34
CA ALA A 20 -3.48 -9.96 0.86
C ALA A 20 -2.62 -8.67 0.79
N PRO A 21 -1.33 -8.66 1.17
CA PRO A 21 -0.50 -7.45 1.09
C PRO A 21 -0.45 -6.83 -0.31
N MET A 22 -0.23 -7.66 -1.33
CA MET A 22 -0.16 -7.21 -2.71
C MET A 22 -1.53 -6.78 -3.22
N ALA A 23 -2.57 -7.59 -3.00
CA ALA A 23 -3.92 -7.29 -3.49
C ALA A 23 -4.52 -6.02 -2.86
N LEU A 24 -4.42 -5.88 -1.54
CA LEU A 24 -4.94 -4.72 -0.82
C LEU A 24 -4.08 -3.47 -1.08
N GLY A 25 -2.76 -3.62 -1.17
CA GLY A 25 -1.86 -2.56 -1.63
C GLY A 25 -2.23 -2.05 -3.02
N ALA A 26 -2.48 -2.97 -3.97
CA ALA A 26 -2.92 -2.61 -5.32
C ALA A 26 -4.27 -1.87 -5.33
N ILE A 27 -5.26 -2.33 -4.56
CA ILE A 27 -6.55 -1.65 -4.43
C ILE A 27 -6.36 -0.21 -3.92
N GLY A 28 -5.57 -0.05 -2.85
CA GLY A 28 -5.27 1.28 -2.31
C GLY A 28 -4.56 2.17 -3.32
N SER A 29 -3.54 1.64 -4.00
CA SER A 29 -2.78 2.35 -5.04
C SER A 29 -3.66 2.79 -6.20
N ILE A 30 -4.58 1.94 -6.68
CA ILE A 30 -5.53 2.28 -7.75
C ILE A 30 -6.37 3.49 -7.33
N VAL A 31 -6.96 3.44 -6.14
CA VAL A 31 -7.83 4.52 -5.63
C VAL A 31 -7.02 5.80 -5.44
N GLY A 32 -5.87 5.72 -4.76
CA GLY A 32 -5.03 6.87 -4.47
C GLY A 32 -4.51 7.56 -5.73
N CYS A 33 -3.95 6.79 -6.67
CA CYS A 33 -3.45 7.31 -7.94
C CYS A 33 -4.58 7.86 -8.81
N ALA A 34 -5.77 7.25 -8.80
CA ALA A 34 -6.93 7.78 -9.53
C ALA A 34 -7.37 9.14 -9.00
N VAL A 35 -7.51 9.29 -7.67
CA VAL A 35 -7.88 10.55 -7.03
C VAL A 35 -6.87 11.66 -7.33
N ALA A 36 -5.59 11.38 -7.15
CA ALA A 36 -4.54 12.37 -7.42
C ALA A 36 -4.39 12.67 -8.93
N GLY A 37 -4.57 11.66 -9.79
CA GLY A 37 -4.53 11.81 -11.25
C GLY A 37 -5.66 12.68 -11.79
N GLN A 38 -6.87 12.54 -11.24
CA GLN A 38 -8.00 13.43 -11.58
C GLN A 38 -7.69 14.89 -11.21
N ALA A 39 -7.08 15.14 -10.05
CA ALA A 39 -6.62 16.48 -9.67
C ALA A 39 -5.51 17.00 -10.59
N ALA A 40 -4.58 16.13 -11.02
CA ALA A 40 -3.53 16.47 -11.97
C ALA A 40 -4.11 16.91 -13.32
N ILE A 41 -5.08 16.18 -13.87
CA ILE A 41 -5.77 16.55 -15.11
C ILE A 41 -6.42 17.93 -14.96
N GLY A 42 -7.14 18.16 -13.85
CA GLY A 42 -7.76 19.46 -13.58
C GLY A 42 -6.75 20.61 -13.47
N ALA A 43 -5.59 20.39 -12.86
CA ALA A 43 -4.53 21.40 -12.77
C ALA A 43 -3.89 21.72 -14.13
N MET A 44 -3.79 20.73 -15.03
CA MET A 44 -3.22 20.94 -16.37
C MET A 44 -4.11 21.80 -17.28
N LEU A 45 -5.41 21.91 -16.99
CA LEU A 45 -6.30 22.84 -17.70
C LEU A 45 -5.96 24.30 -17.40
N ASP A 46 -5.48 24.57 -16.18
CA ASP A 46 -5.23 25.93 -15.68
C ASP A 46 -3.75 26.35 -15.79
N THR A 47 -2.85 25.45 -16.22
CA THR A 47 -1.41 25.67 -16.16
C THR A 47 -0.68 25.26 -17.44
N GLU A 48 0.20 26.13 -17.93
CA GLU A 48 1.00 25.89 -19.15
C GLU A 48 2.30 25.11 -18.88
N SER A 49 2.70 24.94 -17.61
CA SER A 49 3.94 24.26 -17.23
C SER A 49 3.81 23.54 -15.88
N GLY A 50 4.83 22.74 -15.53
CA GLY A 50 4.87 22.02 -14.26
C GLY A 50 4.15 20.68 -14.25
N HIS A 51 3.63 20.22 -15.39
CA HIS A 51 2.85 18.97 -15.51
C HIS A 51 3.57 17.74 -14.96
N GLY A 52 4.89 17.66 -15.15
CA GLY A 52 5.70 16.55 -14.60
C GLY A 52 5.63 16.45 -13.07
N ARG A 53 5.45 17.57 -12.36
CA ARG A 53 5.27 17.57 -10.90
C ARG A 53 3.91 16.99 -10.51
N TYR A 54 2.85 17.35 -11.23
CA TYR A 54 1.50 16.83 -10.96
C TYR A 54 1.42 15.33 -11.25
N ILE A 55 1.99 14.89 -12.38
CA ILE A 55 2.06 13.46 -12.74
C ILE A 55 2.87 12.70 -11.70
N GLY A 56 4.06 13.21 -11.32
CA GLY A 56 4.91 12.57 -10.31
C GLY A 56 4.21 12.43 -8.95
N VAL A 57 3.57 13.49 -8.47
CA VAL A 57 2.81 13.46 -7.20
C VAL A 57 1.61 12.53 -7.30
N SER A 58 0.95 12.46 -8.45
CA SER A 58 -0.19 11.54 -8.64
C SER A 58 0.18 10.06 -8.59
N ALA A 59 1.44 9.72 -8.88
CA ALA A 59 1.95 8.36 -8.85
C ALA A 59 2.47 7.93 -7.46
N MET A 60 2.57 8.85 -6.48
CA MET A 60 3.10 8.51 -5.14
C MET A 60 2.38 7.33 -4.46
N PRO A 61 1.04 7.18 -4.54
CA PRO A 61 0.33 6.05 -3.95
C PRO A 61 0.67 4.67 -4.55
N SER A 62 1.53 4.59 -5.57
CA SER A 62 1.99 3.32 -6.14
C SER A 62 3.02 2.59 -5.27
N SER A 63 3.62 3.24 -4.26
CA SER A 63 4.58 2.58 -3.38
C SER A 63 3.95 1.44 -2.57
N GLN A 64 2.68 1.58 -2.17
CA GLN A 64 2.00 0.60 -1.33
C GLN A 64 1.84 -0.76 -2.02
N VAL A 65 1.59 -0.80 -3.33
CA VAL A 65 1.59 -2.08 -4.07
C VAL A 65 2.99 -2.69 -4.13
N ILE A 66 4.05 -1.89 -4.27
CA ILE A 66 5.43 -2.39 -4.27
C ILE A 66 5.79 -3.00 -2.92
N TYR A 67 5.45 -2.32 -1.81
CA TYR A 67 5.62 -2.87 -0.47
C TYR A 67 4.82 -4.16 -0.28
N GLY A 68 3.58 -4.19 -0.76
CA GLY A 68 2.73 -5.37 -0.76
C GLY A 68 3.35 -6.56 -1.50
N VAL A 69 3.94 -6.34 -2.67
CA VAL A 69 4.66 -7.39 -3.44
C VAL A 69 5.83 -7.96 -2.65
N VAL A 70 6.62 -7.12 -1.98
CA VAL A 70 7.76 -7.57 -1.18
C VAL A 70 7.30 -8.42 0.02
N VAL A 71 6.24 -7.99 0.71
CA VAL A 71 5.68 -8.76 1.84
C VAL A 71 5.08 -10.09 1.35
N MET A 72 4.35 -10.08 0.22
CA MET A 72 3.83 -11.31 -0.39
C MET A 72 4.95 -12.32 -0.65
N PHE A 73 6.04 -11.91 -1.29
CA PHE A 73 7.17 -12.82 -1.55
C PHE A 73 7.87 -13.27 -0.28
N THR A 74 7.91 -12.43 0.75
CA THR A 74 8.50 -12.77 2.05
C THR A 74 7.64 -13.79 2.81
N LEU A 75 6.32 -13.72 2.68
CA LEU A 75 5.39 -14.67 3.29
C LEU A 75 5.21 -15.97 2.48
N ASN A 76 5.63 -16.00 1.22
CA ASN A 76 5.44 -17.12 0.31
C ASN A 76 6.30 -18.33 0.69
N ARG A 77 5.73 -19.23 1.49
CA ARG A 77 6.36 -20.48 1.97
C ARG A 77 5.31 -21.60 2.08
N PRO A 78 5.74 -22.88 2.21
CA PRO A 78 4.82 -23.98 2.47
C PRO A 78 3.96 -23.72 3.71
N ILE A 79 2.66 -23.95 3.57
CA ILE A 79 1.70 -23.68 4.64
C ILE A 79 1.62 -24.91 5.54
N GLN A 80 1.72 -24.68 6.84
CA GLN A 80 1.73 -25.69 7.89
C GLN A 80 0.74 -25.27 8.99
N PRO A 81 0.21 -26.22 9.79
CA PRO A 81 -0.75 -25.92 10.84
C PRO A 81 -0.27 -24.90 11.89
N ASP A 82 1.03 -24.78 12.11
CA ASP A 82 1.66 -23.88 13.07
C ASP A 82 1.99 -22.49 12.49
N ASN A 83 2.02 -22.34 11.17
CA ASN A 83 2.39 -21.08 10.50
C ASN A 83 1.21 -20.35 9.82
N GLY A 84 0.15 -21.07 9.44
CA GLY A 84 -0.91 -20.53 8.58
C GLY A 84 -1.66 -19.34 9.18
N SER A 85 -1.92 -19.36 10.49
CA SER A 85 -2.57 -18.26 11.20
C SER A 85 -1.68 -17.01 11.31
N GLY A 86 -0.38 -17.20 11.50
CA GLY A 86 0.60 -16.11 11.54
C GLY A 86 0.75 -15.44 10.18
N ILE A 87 0.83 -16.23 9.10
CA ILE A 87 0.88 -15.74 7.72
C ILE A 87 -0.38 -14.93 7.39
N PHE A 88 -1.56 -15.45 7.75
CA PHE A 88 -2.83 -14.75 7.57
C PHE A 88 -2.86 -13.40 8.29
N ALA A 89 -2.52 -13.39 9.58
CA ALA A 89 -2.58 -12.19 10.40
C ALA A 89 -1.63 -11.09 9.90
N VAL A 90 -0.36 -11.43 9.62
CA VAL A 90 0.63 -10.47 9.11
C VAL A 90 0.21 -9.97 7.74
N GLY A 91 -0.18 -10.89 6.85
CA GLY A 91 -0.60 -10.57 5.49
C GLY A 91 -1.79 -9.62 5.42
N LEU A 92 -2.87 -9.98 6.10
CA LEU A 92 -4.11 -9.20 6.08
C LEU A 92 -3.94 -7.82 6.71
N LEU A 93 -3.33 -7.75 7.90
CA LEU A 93 -3.18 -6.48 8.62
C LEU A 93 -2.21 -5.53 7.92
N CYS A 94 -1.11 -6.06 7.36
CA CYS A 94 -0.20 -5.27 6.54
C CYS A 94 -0.91 -4.77 5.28
N GLY A 95 -1.64 -5.64 4.57
CA GLY A 95 -2.38 -5.26 3.37
C GLY A 95 -3.44 -4.18 3.63
N LEU A 96 -4.19 -4.28 4.73
CA LEU A 96 -5.17 -3.24 5.11
C LEU A 96 -4.47 -1.90 5.40
N ALA A 97 -3.36 -1.92 6.14
CA ALA A 97 -2.59 -0.70 6.42
C ALA A 97 -2.08 -0.05 5.13
N LEU A 98 -1.54 -0.83 4.19
CA LEU A 98 -1.10 -0.37 2.88
C LEU A 98 -2.27 0.18 2.06
N MET A 99 -3.42 -0.49 2.04
CA MET A 99 -4.61 -0.03 1.34
C MET A 99 -5.07 1.35 1.82
N PHE A 100 -5.26 1.51 3.14
CA PHE A 100 -5.70 2.78 3.70
C PHE A 100 -4.66 3.88 3.51
N SER A 101 -3.37 3.58 3.70
CA SER A 101 -2.30 4.55 3.47
C SER A 101 -2.34 5.10 2.04
N ALA A 102 -2.41 4.25 1.02
CA ALA A 102 -2.45 4.71 -0.38
C ALA A 102 -3.68 5.57 -0.69
N ILE A 103 -4.86 5.21 -0.16
CA ILE A 103 -6.10 5.98 -0.35
C ILE A 103 -5.93 7.40 0.22
N TYR A 104 -5.49 7.52 1.47
CA TYR A 104 -5.32 8.83 2.10
C TYR A 104 -4.15 9.61 1.52
N GLN A 105 -3.08 8.94 1.10
CA GLN A 105 -1.96 9.57 0.41
C GLN A 105 -2.42 10.20 -0.90
N GLY A 106 -3.27 9.52 -1.68
CA GLY A 106 -3.87 10.07 -2.89
C GLY A 106 -4.68 11.35 -2.64
N GLN A 107 -5.42 11.41 -1.54
CA GLN A 107 -6.17 12.62 -1.14
C GLN A 107 -5.23 13.78 -0.76
N CYS A 108 -4.14 13.49 -0.05
CA CYS A 108 -3.09 14.47 0.23
C CYS A 108 -2.43 14.96 -1.06
N CYS A 109 -2.10 14.06 -1.99
CA CYS A 109 -1.53 14.36 -3.30
C CYS A 109 -2.46 15.25 -4.13
N ALA A 110 -3.77 14.94 -4.18
CA ALA A 110 -4.76 15.77 -4.85
C ALA A 110 -4.80 17.21 -4.28
N SER A 111 -4.78 17.33 -2.95
CA SER A 111 -4.73 18.63 -2.27
C SER A 111 -3.44 19.40 -2.59
N ALA A 112 -2.30 18.71 -2.61
CA ALA A 112 -1.00 19.28 -2.97
C ALA A 112 -1.00 19.82 -4.41
N ILE A 113 -1.58 19.06 -5.35
CA ILE A 113 -1.73 19.47 -6.75
C ILE A 113 -2.62 20.71 -6.85
N HIS A 114 -3.77 20.73 -6.17
CA HIS A 114 -4.66 21.89 -6.16
C HIS A 114 -4.04 23.14 -5.55
N ALA A 115 -3.22 23.01 -4.51
CA ALA A 115 -2.49 24.14 -3.95
C ALA A 115 -1.40 24.63 -4.92
N SER A 116 -0.66 23.69 -5.52
CA SER A 116 0.48 23.98 -6.38
C SER A 116 0.11 24.58 -7.72
N LYS A 117 -1.10 24.31 -8.25
CA LYS A 117 -1.58 25.00 -9.46
C LYS A 117 -1.78 26.50 -9.25
N ALA A 118 -2.17 26.91 -8.03
CA ALA A 118 -2.39 28.31 -7.69
C ALA A 118 -1.13 29.00 -7.16
N LYS A 119 -0.30 28.27 -6.41
CA LYS A 119 0.95 28.76 -5.79
C LYS A 119 2.07 27.74 -6.00
N PRO A 120 2.74 27.73 -7.16
CA PRO A 120 3.79 26.74 -7.47
C PRO A 120 4.96 26.74 -6.49
N GLU A 121 5.23 27.87 -5.83
CA GLU A 121 6.31 28.06 -4.87
C GLU A 121 6.14 27.26 -3.57
N ILE A 122 4.91 26.87 -3.21
CA ILE A 122 4.64 26.05 -2.01
C ILE A 122 4.59 24.55 -2.31
N PHE A 123 4.90 24.11 -3.53
CA PHE A 123 4.81 22.71 -3.94
C PHE A 123 5.44 21.74 -2.93
N GLY A 124 6.71 21.97 -2.56
CA GLY A 124 7.43 21.08 -1.64
C GLY A 124 6.77 20.98 -0.26
N LEU A 125 6.26 22.11 0.27
CA LEU A 125 5.53 22.13 1.54
C LEU A 125 4.17 21.44 1.43
N SER A 126 3.50 21.58 0.29
CA SER A 126 2.17 21.01 0.05
C SER A 126 2.18 19.48 -0.08
N VAL A 127 3.31 18.87 -0.47
CA VAL A 127 3.48 17.41 -0.57
C VAL A 127 3.81 16.77 0.79
N ALA A 128 4.25 17.55 1.79
CA ALA A 128 4.66 17.02 3.09
C ALA A 128 3.61 16.12 3.78
N PRO A 129 2.28 16.43 3.76
CA PRO A 129 1.27 15.53 4.30
C PRO A 129 1.26 14.15 3.61
N ALA A 130 1.45 14.09 2.29
CA ALA A 130 1.52 12.82 1.56
C ALA A 130 2.76 12.00 1.97
N ALA A 131 3.88 12.66 2.27
CA ALA A 131 5.08 12.00 2.78
C ALA A 131 4.91 11.49 4.23
N ILE A 132 4.11 12.17 5.05
CA ILE A 132 3.78 11.68 6.40
C ILE A 132 2.92 10.40 6.31
N VAL A 133 1.91 10.39 5.42
CA VAL A 133 1.08 9.19 5.18
C VAL A 133 1.91 8.02 4.67
N GLU A 134 2.89 8.29 3.79
CA GLU A 134 3.87 7.30 3.32
C GLU A 134 4.64 6.66 4.49
N GLY A 135 5.09 7.48 5.44
CA GLY A 135 5.85 7.00 6.59
C GLY A 135 5.13 5.90 7.37
N PHE A 136 3.80 6.00 7.52
CA PHE A 136 3.01 4.95 8.16
C PHE A 136 2.94 3.64 7.35
N ALA A 137 2.88 3.72 6.01
CA ALA A 137 2.99 2.52 5.16
C ALA A 137 4.37 1.85 5.32
N VAL A 138 5.44 2.63 5.34
CA VAL A 138 6.81 2.12 5.54
C VAL A 138 6.94 1.44 6.90
N PHE A 139 6.35 1.98 7.97
CA PHE A 139 6.34 1.31 9.27
C PHE A 139 5.61 -0.03 9.20
N ALA A 140 4.38 -0.07 8.67
CA ALA A 140 3.62 -1.31 8.54
C ALA A 140 4.36 -2.37 7.71
N PHE A 141 5.00 -1.93 6.62
CA PHE A 141 5.84 -2.75 5.76
C PHE A 141 7.05 -3.34 6.51
N ILE A 142 7.88 -2.51 7.13
CA ILE A 142 9.10 -2.97 7.81
C ILE A 142 8.79 -3.91 8.97
N PHE A 143 7.79 -3.59 9.79
CA PHE A 143 7.41 -4.47 10.90
C PHE A 143 6.79 -5.79 10.41
N ALA A 144 6.08 -5.80 9.28
CA ALA A 144 5.63 -7.04 8.66
C ALA A 144 6.81 -7.93 8.26
N LEU A 145 7.89 -7.37 7.70
CA LEU A 145 9.10 -8.14 7.36
C LEU A 145 9.80 -8.70 8.60
N VAL A 146 9.93 -7.90 9.65
CA VAL A 146 10.55 -8.34 10.92
C VAL A 146 9.77 -9.50 11.54
N ILE A 147 8.44 -9.38 11.62
CA ILE A 147 7.58 -10.42 12.20
C ILE A 147 7.55 -11.65 11.29
N ALA A 148 7.55 -11.48 9.97
CA ALA A 148 7.53 -12.59 9.02
C ALA A 148 8.70 -13.56 9.24
N GLY A 149 9.88 -13.05 9.60
CA GLY A 149 11.06 -13.86 9.93
C GLY A 149 10.94 -14.64 11.25
N SER A 150 9.96 -14.33 12.10
CA SER A 150 9.70 -15.04 13.36
C SER A 150 8.63 -16.12 13.25
N ILE A 151 7.88 -16.16 12.14
CA ILE A 151 6.89 -17.21 11.89
C ILE A 151 7.63 -18.52 11.55
N PRO A 152 7.22 -19.68 12.10
CA PRO A 152 7.82 -20.97 11.78
C PRO A 152 7.88 -21.25 10.27
N SER A 153 8.95 -21.92 9.83
CA SER A 153 9.24 -22.20 8.42
C SER A 153 9.54 -23.68 8.13
N THR A 154 9.49 -24.54 9.15
CA THR A 154 9.87 -25.96 9.09
C THR A 154 8.94 -26.80 9.94
#